data_AF-A0A8S3QP33-F1
#
_entry.id   AF-A0A8S3QP33-F1
#
_cell.length_a   1.000
_cell.length_b   1.000
_cell.length_c   1.000
_cell.angle_alpha   90.00
_cell.angle_beta   90.00
_cell.angle_gamma   90.00
#
_symmetry.space_group_name_H-M   'P 1'
#
loop_
_entity.id
_entity.type
_entity.pdbx_description
1 polymer ?
#
loop_
_entity_poly.entity_id
_entity_poly.type
_entity_poly.pdbx_seq_one_letter_code
_entity_poly.pdbx_strand_id
1 'polypeptide(L)'
;MDLQKKREGKRQLKAEQYKKFKGNKKEGQGFADKRKKKVQYEYLKMLRKEKKKRERTALPHTSFEDTDMTEEKIGKEKKIEDSSSNTYSKSQKQFSKKKMDKEKKKKEVLKQKREIETALTNYKDKKSKQYKKLCKKTYKGQPVMKNQIEILLHKIQSGIDQT
;
A
#
# COMPACT_ATOMS: atom_id res chain seq x y z
N MET A 1 -50.46 22.98 5.95
CA MET A 1 -49.75 21.74 6.34
C MET A 1 -48.90 21.14 5.19
N ASP A 2 -49.08 21.56 3.94
CA ASP A 2 -48.51 20.88 2.76
C ASP A 2 -47.08 21.28 2.36
N LEU A 3 -46.54 22.33 2.97
CA LEU A 3 -45.19 22.83 2.66
C LEU A 3 -44.08 22.09 3.41
N GLN A 4 -44.37 21.45 4.55
CA GLN A 4 -43.39 20.65 5.30
C GLN A 4 -43.17 19.27 4.65
N LYS A 5 -44.23 18.56 4.22
CA LYS A 5 -44.12 17.29 3.49
C LYS A 5 -43.32 17.41 2.18
N LYS A 6 -43.44 18.52 1.44
CA LYS A 6 -42.64 18.78 0.23
C LYS A 6 -41.14 18.98 0.49
N ARG A 7 -40.74 19.43 1.68
CA ARG A 7 -39.31 19.61 2.06
C ARG A 7 -38.69 18.30 2.55
N GLU A 8 -39.45 17.46 3.22
CA GLU A 8 -39.00 16.15 3.71
C GLU A 8 -38.76 15.15 2.57
N GLY A 9 -39.68 15.07 1.59
CA GLY A 9 -39.50 14.22 0.40
C GLY A 9 -38.29 14.61 -0.45
N LYS A 10 -37.99 15.92 -0.58
CA LYS A 10 -36.79 16.40 -1.29
C LYS A 10 -35.48 16.08 -0.57
N ARG A 11 -35.48 15.99 0.77
CA ARG A 11 -34.31 15.61 1.57
C ARG A 11 -34.00 14.12 1.48
N GLN A 12 -35.04 13.27 1.45
CA GLN A 12 -34.89 11.81 1.27
C GLN A 12 -34.34 11.46 -0.13
N LEU A 13 -34.80 12.13 -1.20
CA LEU A 13 -34.28 11.95 -2.56
C LEU A 13 -32.79 12.30 -2.73
N LYS A 14 -32.26 13.26 -1.95
CA LYS A 14 -30.82 13.58 -1.95
C LYS A 14 -29.96 12.54 -1.24
N ALA A 15 -30.50 11.83 -0.24
CA ALA A 15 -29.79 10.79 0.48
C ALA A 15 -29.63 9.51 -0.35
N GLU A 16 -30.64 9.16 -1.15
CA GLU A 16 -30.60 8.00 -2.07
C GLU A 16 -29.62 8.17 -3.25
N GLN A 17 -29.27 9.40 -3.60
CA GLN A 17 -28.29 9.70 -4.66
C GLN A 17 -26.86 9.28 -4.28
N TYR A 18 -26.58 9.09 -2.98
CA TYR A 18 -25.31 8.56 -2.49
C TYR A 18 -25.43 7.07 -2.14
N LYS A 19 -25.76 6.23 -3.12
CA LYS A 19 -25.48 4.79 -3.00
C LYS A 19 -23.98 4.62 -2.72
N LYS A 20 -23.65 4.24 -1.47
CA LYS A 20 -22.29 4.05 -0.92
C LYS A 20 -21.41 3.10 -1.76
N PHE A 21 -22.01 2.37 -2.70
CA PHE A 21 -21.34 1.44 -3.60
C PHE A 21 -22.05 1.40 -4.97
N LYS A 22 -21.36 1.81 -6.05
CA LYS A 22 -21.82 1.63 -7.44
C LYS A 22 -21.32 0.27 -7.93
N GLY A 23 -22.20 -0.75 -7.92
CA GLY A 23 -21.95 -2.12 -8.40
C GLY A 23 -22.43 -3.20 -7.43
N ASN A 24 -22.25 -4.49 -7.75
CA ASN A 24 -22.42 -5.60 -6.81
C ASN A 24 -21.07 -5.94 -6.13
N LYS A 25 -21.02 -5.98 -4.78
CA LYS A 25 -19.77 -6.24 -4.03
C LYS A 25 -19.27 -7.67 -4.26
N LYS A 26 -20.19 -8.61 -4.53
CA LYS A 26 -19.89 -10.03 -4.74
C LYS A 26 -19.29 -10.31 -6.13
N GLU A 27 -19.61 -9.49 -7.14
CA GLU A 27 -19.25 -9.77 -8.55
C GLU A 27 -18.14 -8.87 -9.11
N GLY A 28 -17.68 -7.86 -8.36
CA GLY A 28 -16.60 -6.97 -8.81
C GLY A 28 -16.94 -6.06 -10.02
N GLN A 29 -18.15 -6.18 -10.58
CA GLN A 29 -18.60 -5.52 -11.82
C GLN A 29 -18.67 -3.99 -11.71
N GLY A 30 -18.86 -3.43 -10.52
CA GLY A 30 -19.01 -1.98 -10.32
C GLY A 30 -17.82 -1.12 -10.76
N PHE A 31 -16.62 -1.68 -10.72
CA PHE A 31 -15.39 -1.01 -11.14
C PHE A 31 -14.96 -1.43 -12.55
N ALA A 32 -15.40 -2.58 -13.04
CA ALA A 32 -15.08 -3.08 -14.39
C ALA A 32 -15.62 -2.11 -15.45
N ASP A 33 -16.89 -1.71 -15.35
CA ASP A 33 -17.49 -0.76 -16.30
C ASP A 33 -16.88 0.63 -16.22
N LYS A 34 -16.53 1.09 -15.01
CA LYS A 34 -15.83 2.37 -14.83
C LYS A 34 -14.44 2.34 -15.45
N ARG A 35 -13.71 1.23 -15.29
CA ARG A 35 -12.39 1.04 -15.93
C ARG A 35 -12.53 0.97 -17.45
N LYS A 36 -13.50 0.21 -17.97
CA LYS A 36 -13.80 0.11 -19.40
C LYS A 36 -14.14 1.49 -19.99
N LYS A 37 -15.02 2.24 -19.34
CA LYS A 37 -15.39 3.61 -19.71
C LYS A 37 -14.20 4.58 -19.63
N LYS A 38 -13.33 4.41 -18.62
CA LYS A 38 -12.11 5.22 -18.48
C LYS A 38 -11.12 4.95 -19.62
N VAL A 39 -10.90 3.69 -19.98
CA VAL A 39 -10.05 3.30 -21.12
C VAL A 39 -10.59 3.87 -22.43
N GLN A 40 -11.89 3.75 -22.69
CA GLN A 40 -12.53 4.34 -23.87
C GLN A 40 -12.37 5.87 -23.91
N TYR A 41 -12.56 6.55 -22.77
CA TYR A 41 -12.38 8.00 -22.69
C TYR A 41 -10.94 8.43 -22.99
N GLU A 42 -9.93 7.75 -22.42
CA GLU A 42 -8.53 8.08 -22.70
C GLU A 42 -8.19 7.87 -24.18
N TYR A 43 -8.74 6.83 -24.83
CA TYR A 43 -8.58 6.61 -26.27
C TYR A 43 -9.17 7.76 -27.10
N LEU A 44 -10.43 8.11 -26.87
CA LEU A 44 -11.10 9.22 -27.57
C LEU A 44 -10.39 10.56 -27.33
N LYS A 45 -9.85 10.77 -26.12
CA LYS A 45 -9.05 11.95 -25.77
C LYS A 45 -7.74 12.01 -26.58
N MET A 46 -7.09 10.88 -26.81
CA MET A 46 -5.88 10.82 -27.66
C MET A 46 -6.22 11.15 -29.12
N LEU A 47 -7.27 10.55 -29.68
CA LEU A 47 -7.74 10.88 -31.04
C LEU A 47 -8.07 12.37 -31.20
N ARG A 48 -8.74 12.97 -30.21
CA ARG A 48 -9.05 14.41 -30.22
C ARG A 48 -7.79 15.28 -30.21
N LYS A 49 -6.77 14.89 -29.44
CA LYS A 49 -5.48 15.59 -29.39
C LYS A 49 -4.71 15.48 -30.70
N GLU A 50 -4.69 14.29 -31.30
CA GLU A 50 -4.07 14.06 -32.60
C GLU A 50 -4.74 14.88 -33.70
N LYS A 51 -6.08 14.91 -33.74
CA LYS A 51 -6.84 15.74 -34.68
C LYS A 51 -6.50 17.23 -34.53
N LYS A 52 -6.52 17.75 -33.29
CA LYS A 52 -6.16 19.15 -33.00
C LYS A 52 -4.71 19.49 -33.36
N LYS A 53 -3.79 18.54 -33.20
CA LYS A 53 -2.39 18.73 -33.62
C LYS A 53 -2.28 18.83 -35.14
N ARG A 54 -2.97 17.96 -35.89
CA ARG A 54 -3.03 18.01 -37.36
C ARG A 54 -3.63 19.34 -37.86
N GLU A 55 -4.71 19.80 -37.22
CA GLU A 55 -5.33 21.10 -37.54
C GLU A 55 -4.38 22.27 -37.26
N ARG A 56 -3.65 22.26 -36.15
CA ARG A 56 -2.65 23.29 -35.82
C ARG A 56 -1.46 23.30 -36.77
N THR A 57 -1.00 22.13 -37.22
CA THR A 57 0.08 22.03 -38.21
C THR A 57 -0.37 22.40 -39.62
N ALA A 58 -1.67 22.34 -39.90
CA ALA A 58 -2.24 22.68 -41.20
C ALA A 58 -2.57 24.18 -41.34
N LEU A 59 -2.53 24.96 -40.26
CA LEU A 59 -2.75 26.42 -40.28
C LEU A 59 -1.40 27.16 -40.38
N PRO A 60 -1.26 28.17 -41.25
CA PRO A 60 -0.06 28.99 -41.31
C PRO A 60 0.08 29.84 -40.04
N HIS A 61 1.25 29.76 -39.42
CA HIS A 61 1.61 30.44 -38.17
C HIS A 61 1.94 31.91 -38.43
N THR A 62 1.04 32.84 -38.08
CA THR A 62 1.39 34.27 -37.93
C THR A 62 2.09 34.45 -36.58
N SER A 63 3.40 34.65 -36.61
CA SER A 63 4.23 34.98 -35.46
C SER A 63 3.99 36.42 -35.01
N PHE A 64 3.39 36.59 -33.84
CA PHE A 64 3.54 37.80 -33.04
C PHE A 64 4.41 37.42 -31.83
N GLU A 65 5.61 38.00 -31.78
CA GLU A 65 6.53 37.93 -30.65
C GLU A 65 6.15 39.04 -29.66
N ASP A 66 5.88 38.68 -28.41
CA ASP A 66 5.82 39.65 -27.32
C ASP A 66 6.96 39.37 -26.33
N THR A 67 7.67 40.45 -26.07
CA THR A 67 8.93 40.63 -25.35
C THR A 67 8.80 40.44 -23.83
N ASP A 68 9.75 39.72 -23.24
CA ASP A 68 9.96 39.64 -21.78
C ASP A 68 10.59 40.93 -21.22
N MET A 69 10.02 41.49 -20.15
CA MET A 69 10.67 42.48 -19.28
C MET A 69 10.71 41.98 -17.82
N THR A 70 11.91 42.11 -17.29
CA THR A 70 12.49 41.61 -16.03
C THR A 70 11.88 42.20 -14.75
N GLU A 71 11.68 41.38 -13.72
CA GLU A 71 11.68 41.83 -12.31
C GLU A 71 12.51 40.89 -11.42
N GLU A 72 13.50 41.48 -10.75
CA GLU A 72 14.38 40.88 -9.76
C GLU A 72 13.61 40.42 -8.51
N LYS A 73 13.96 39.23 -7.96
CA LYS A 73 13.82 38.97 -6.52
C LYS A 73 14.97 38.15 -5.93
N ILE A 74 15.55 38.82 -4.93
CA ILE A 74 16.57 38.43 -3.97
C ILE A 74 16.18 37.19 -3.16
N GLY A 75 17.18 36.32 -2.91
CA GLY A 75 17.33 35.56 -1.67
C GLY A 75 16.41 34.37 -1.42
N LYS A 76 16.65 33.24 -2.10
CA LYS A 76 16.44 31.89 -1.55
C LYS A 76 17.51 30.96 -2.11
N GLU A 77 18.26 30.31 -1.23
CA GLU A 77 19.09 29.15 -1.58
C GLU A 77 18.19 28.08 -2.21
N LYS A 78 18.08 28.13 -3.54
CA LYS A 78 17.46 27.08 -4.32
C LYS A 78 18.44 25.91 -4.25
N LYS A 79 18.00 24.81 -3.63
CA LYS A 79 18.52 23.49 -3.97
C LYS A 79 18.63 23.46 -5.48
N ILE A 80 19.81 23.16 -6.01
CA ILE A 80 20.04 22.98 -7.44
C ILE A 80 19.22 21.74 -7.84
N GLU A 81 17.93 21.96 -8.08
CA GLU A 81 17.08 20.98 -8.72
C GLU A 81 17.54 20.92 -10.16
N ASP A 82 17.93 19.72 -10.62
CA ASP A 82 18.23 19.37 -12.00
C ASP A 82 17.15 19.92 -12.97
N SER A 83 17.29 21.19 -13.36
CA SER A 83 16.28 21.96 -14.09
C SER A 83 16.30 21.67 -15.59
N SER A 84 17.23 20.85 -16.07
CA SER A 84 17.47 20.62 -17.49
C SER A 84 17.03 19.24 -18.02
N SER A 85 16.61 18.31 -17.15
CA SER A 85 16.17 17.00 -17.65
C SER A 85 14.73 17.02 -18.17
N ASN A 86 14.56 16.67 -19.45
CA ASN A 86 13.25 16.48 -20.09
C ASN A 86 12.34 15.63 -19.19
N THR A 87 11.05 15.97 -19.14
CA THR A 87 9.97 15.24 -18.43
C THR A 87 10.10 13.71 -18.56
N TYR A 88 10.49 13.21 -19.73
CA TYR A 88 10.75 11.80 -19.99
C TYR A 88 11.86 11.22 -19.09
N SER A 89 13.03 11.86 -19.00
CA SER A 89 14.16 11.41 -18.18
C SER A 89 13.80 11.37 -16.69
N LYS A 90 13.05 12.36 -16.20
CA LYS A 90 12.52 12.38 -14.82
C LYS A 90 11.60 11.18 -14.56
N SER A 91 10.73 10.85 -15.51
CA SER A 91 9.81 9.71 -15.39
C SER A 91 10.54 8.36 -15.34
N GLN A 92 11.58 8.20 -16.16
CA GLN A 92 12.39 6.99 -16.22
C GLN A 92 13.17 6.77 -14.91
N LYS A 93 13.79 7.81 -14.36
CA LYS A 93 14.47 7.77 -13.06
C LYS A 93 13.52 7.35 -11.94
N GLN A 94 12.32 7.94 -11.88
CA GLN A 94 11.32 7.59 -10.88
C GLN A 94 10.82 6.14 -11.00
N PHE A 95 10.66 5.64 -12.23
CA PHE A 95 10.28 4.25 -12.48
C PHE A 95 11.34 3.29 -11.94
N SER A 96 12.62 3.53 -12.25
CA SER A 96 13.73 2.73 -11.74
C SER A 96 13.78 2.75 -10.22
N LYS A 97 13.62 3.93 -9.58
CA LYS A 97 13.55 4.06 -8.12
C LYS A 97 12.40 3.23 -7.52
N LYS A 98 11.18 3.37 -8.06
CA LYS A 98 10.01 2.60 -7.64
C LYS A 98 10.21 1.09 -7.82
N LYS A 99 10.91 0.66 -8.87
CA LYS A 99 11.25 -0.75 -9.10
C LYS A 99 12.20 -1.27 -8.02
N MET A 100 13.27 -0.54 -7.72
CA MET A 100 14.22 -0.90 -6.66
C MET A 100 13.54 -0.95 -5.29
N ASP A 101 12.72 0.04 -4.95
CA ASP A 101 12.03 0.09 -3.65
C ASP A 101 11.08 -1.09 -3.47
N LYS A 102 10.36 -1.49 -4.54
CA LYS A 102 9.53 -2.70 -4.53
C LYS A 102 10.36 -3.96 -4.30
N GLU A 103 11.53 -4.05 -4.92
CA GLU A 103 12.42 -5.20 -4.75
C GLU A 103 12.98 -5.28 -3.32
N LYS A 104 13.41 -4.14 -2.75
CA LYS A 104 13.84 -4.05 -1.35
C LYS A 104 12.75 -4.51 -0.39
N LYS A 105 11.51 -4.01 -0.56
CA LYS A 105 10.36 -4.42 0.25
C LYS A 105 10.08 -5.93 0.14
N LYS A 106 10.16 -6.49 -1.06
CA LYS A 106 9.99 -7.94 -1.25
C LYS A 106 11.07 -8.75 -0.52
N LYS A 107 12.34 -8.31 -0.61
CA LYS A 107 13.47 -8.94 0.09
C LYS A 107 13.29 -8.89 1.60
N GLU A 108 12.86 -7.74 2.13
CA GLU A 108 12.59 -7.56 3.56
C GLU A 108 11.46 -8.46 4.07
N VAL A 109 10.32 -8.50 3.36
CA VAL A 109 9.21 -9.39 3.71
C VAL A 109 9.64 -10.86 3.67
N LEU A 110 10.44 -11.25 2.68
CA LEU A 110 10.97 -12.62 2.60
C LEU A 110 11.89 -12.94 3.78
N LYS A 111 12.72 -11.99 4.21
CA LYS A 111 13.59 -12.13 5.38
C LYS A 111 12.75 -12.31 6.65
N GLN A 112 11.76 -11.45 6.88
CA GLN A 112 10.86 -11.54 8.03
C GLN A 112 10.10 -12.88 8.07
N LYS A 113 9.62 -13.37 6.91
CA LYS A 113 8.98 -14.68 6.82
C LYS A 113 9.90 -15.81 7.26
N ARG A 114 11.16 -15.81 6.79
CA ARG A 114 12.16 -16.79 7.20
C ARG A 114 12.44 -16.72 8.70
N GLU A 115 12.57 -15.53 9.26
CA GLU A 115 12.77 -15.33 10.70
C GLU A 115 11.60 -15.87 11.53
N ILE A 116 10.37 -15.65 11.06
CA ILE A 116 9.16 -16.20 11.71
C ILE A 116 9.15 -17.73 11.62
N GLU A 117 9.42 -18.28 10.43
CA GLU A 117 9.46 -19.73 10.22
C GLU A 117 10.51 -20.40 11.12
N THR A 118 11.72 -19.85 11.20
CA THR A 118 12.77 -20.39 12.08
C THR A 118 12.42 -20.24 13.56
N ALA A 119 11.80 -19.13 13.98
CA ALA A 119 11.32 -18.96 15.34
C ALA A 119 10.23 -20.00 15.70
N LEU A 120 9.31 -20.26 14.77
CA LEU A 120 8.24 -21.26 14.94
C LEU A 120 8.78 -22.68 15.02
N THR A 121 9.73 -23.06 14.16
CA THR A 121 10.37 -24.39 14.22
C THR A 121 11.11 -24.56 15.54
N ASN A 122 11.92 -23.57 15.93
CA ASN A 122 12.65 -23.58 17.19
C ASN A 122 11.71 -23.72 18.40
N TYR A 123 10.57 -23.01 18.41
CA TYR A 123 9.57 -23.15 19.47
C TYR A 123 8.97 -24.56 19.51
N LYS A 124 8.56 -25.10 18.35
CA LYS A 124 8.00 -26.46 18.25
C LYS A 124 9.00 -27.52 18.72
N ASP A 125 10.26 -27.39 18.34
CA ASP A 125 11.33 -28.31 18.73
C ASP A 125 11.60 -28.25 20.22
N LYS A 126 11.72 -27.03 20.80
CA LYS A 126 11.87 -26.85 22.25
C LYS A 126 10.70 -27.47 23.02
N LYS A 127 9.47 -27.19 22.58
CA LYS A 127 8.25 -27.74 23.18
C LYS A 127 8.21 -29.26 23.12
N SER A 128 8.54 -29.85 21.97
CA SER A 128 8.59 -31.30 21.77
C SER A 128 9.67 -31.96 22.64
N LYS A 129 10.88 -31.39 22.68
CA LYS A 129 11.99 -31.87 23.53
C LYS A 129 11.62 -31.81 25.01
N GLN A 130 11.03 -30.71 25.45
CA GLN A 130 10.59 -30.54 26.84
C GLN A 130 9.48 -31.54 27.20
N TYR A 131 8.48 -31.71 26.34
CA TYR A 131 7.42 -32.70 26.52
C TYR A 131 8.00 -34.11 26.64
N LYS A 132 8.87 -34.52 25.70
CA LYS A 132 9.55 -35.83 25.73
C LYS A 132 10.34 -36.07 27.02
N LYS A 133 10.91 -35.02 27.61
CA LYS A 133 11.62 -35.11 28.90
C LYS A 133 10.64 -35.29 30.06
N LEU A 134 9.55 -34.53 30.09
CA LEU A 134 8.59 -34.53 31.19
C LEU A 134 7.60 -35.69 31.18
N CYS A 135 7.27 -36.22 30.02
CA CYS A 135 6.37 -37.36 29.89
C CYS A 135 7.03 -38.69 30.31
N LYS A 136 8.35 -38.68 30.63
CA LYS A 136 9.06 -39.85 31.14
C LYS A 136 8.46 -40.30 32.47
N LYS A 137 8.24 -41.61 32.57
CA LYS A 137 7.69 -42.27 33.75
C LYS A 137 8.61 -43.39 34.22
N THR A 138 8.55 -43.72 35.51
CA THR A 138 9.20 -44.89 36.08
C THR A 138 8.48 -46.17 35.61
N TYR A 139 9.07 -47.33 35.87
CA TYR A 139 8.43 -48.63 35.58
C TYR A 139 7.03 -48.76 36.21
N LYS A 140 6.81 -48.11 37.37
CA LYS A 140 5.52 -48.06 38.07
C LYS A 140 4.58 -46.94 37.57
N GLY A 141 4.92 -46.26 36.49
CA GLY A 141 4.09 -45.22 35.87
C GLY A 141 4.14 -43.83 36.54
N GLN A 142 4.96 -43.65 37.58
CA GLN A 142 5.11 -42.36 38.25
C GLN A 142 5.96 -41.40 37.41
N PRO A 143 5.70 -40.08 37.43
CA PRO A 143 6.55 -39.13 36.73
C PRO A 143 7.98 -39.14 37.29
N VAL A 144 8.97 -38.97 36.42
CA VAL A 144 10.37 -38.87 36.86
C VAL A 144 10.59 -37.53 37.57
N MET A 145 10.68 -37.56 38.90
CA MET A 145 10.74 -36.36 39.76
C MET A 145 11.91 -35.43 39.45
N LYS A 146 13.08 -35.97 39.08
CA LYS A 146 14.25 -35.16 38.67
C LYS A 146 13.88 -34.12 37.62
N ASN A 147 13.16 -34.52 36.57
CA ASN A 147 12.79 -33.63 35.47
C ASN A 147 11.78 -32.56 35.90
N GLN A 148 10.91 -32.89 36.85
CA GLN A 148 9.90 -31.95 37.39
C GLN A 148 10.55 -30.91 38.31
N ILE A 149 11.47 -31.37 39.17
CA ILE A 149 12.23 -30.51 40.10
C ILE A 149 13.10 -29.51 39.32
N GLU A 150 13.79 -29.95 38.27
CA GLU A 150 14.60 -29.06 37.42
C GLU A 150 13.76 -27.90 36.82
N ILE A 151 12.51 -28.16 36.41
CA ILE A 151 11.62 -27.11 35.90
C ILE A 151 11.20 -26.15 37.00
N LEU A 152 10.88 -26.67 38.19
CA LEU A 152 10.50 -25.85 39.31
C LEU A 152 11.65 -24.93 39.74
N LEU A 153 12.87 -25.46 39.81
CA LEU A 153 14.08 -24.70 40.10
C LEU A 153 14.32 -23.59 39.08
N HIS A 154 14.20 -23.89 37.78
CA HIS A 154 14.30 -22.87 36.74
C HIS A 154 13.23 -21.77 36.89
N LYS A 155 11.98 -22.12 37.22
CA LYS A 155 10.91 -21.13 37.44
C LYS A 155 11.20 -20.20 38.62
N ILE A 156 11.73 -20.76 39.72
CA ILE A 156 12.10 -19.99 40.90
C ILE A 156 13.25 -19.02 40.54
N GLN A 157 14.31 -19.51 39.90
CA GLN A 157 15.43 -18.67 39.46
C GLN A 157 15.00 -17.58 38.49
N SER A 158 14.22 -17.91 37.44
CA SER A 158 13.70 -16.91 36.51
C SER A 158 12.77 -15.89 37.17
N GLY A 159 12.07 -16.26 38.24
CA GLY A 159 11.25 -15.33 39.02
C GLY A 159 12.09 -14.39 39.88
N ILE A 160 13.21 -14.87 40.43
CA ILE A 160 14.20 -14.07 41.18
C ILE A 160 14.95 -13.10 40.25
N ASP A 161 15.29 -13.52 39.03
CA ASP A 161 16.03 -12.68 38.07
C ASP A 161 15.16 -11.55 37.45
N GLN A 162 13.83 -11.61 37.64
CA GLN A 162 12.88 -10.61 37.14
C GLN A 162 12.56 -9.50 38.16
N THR A 163 12.93 -9.70 39.42
CA THR A 163 12.76 -8.74 40.53
C THR A 163 14.05 -7.98 40.79
#